data_AF-A0A6M0SFA9-F1
#
_entry.id   AF-A0A6M0SFA9-F1
#
_cell.length_a   1.000
_cell.length_b   1.000
_cell.length_c   1.000
_cell.angle_alpha   90.00
_cell.angle_beta   90.00
_cell.angle_gamma   90.00
#
_symmetry.space_group_name_H-M   'P 1'
#
loop_
_entity.id
_entity.type
_entity.pdbx_description
1 polymer ?
#
loop_
_entity_poly.entity_id
_entity_poly.type
_entity_poly.pdbx_seq_one_letter_code
_entity_poly.pdbx_strand_id
1 'polypeptide(L)'
;MMRFLNSHRPADASLGASVTNLNGQHPVSSTNWTRVGQKSFLAILLISNLGLSGLIAILILSNVSYTRYLAKKPAAALVQLTDGTSIRVNETPNHDREPEVIRKFVTDSLIYLMNWSADLPSSEPTSKFDSITSAPQDAGIDVDLEDGFTKKVTTPAWQASFTLEEEFRTEFLQKLATMTPEDIFAGQKEVVLKIREVGYPATQTDTPGAWSIDVVADLMVYSPQTPTGNAVPFNKRIYVQSINVPPPPAPNTLTPLAAAIYAVRLSGLEITGMRDLQLQEFTE
;
A
#
# COMPACT_ATOMS: atom_id res chain seq x y z
N MET A 1 -24.99 68.30 46.31
CA MET A 1 -24.98 69.22 47.47
C MET A 1 -23.52 69.37 47.92
N MET A 2 -23.07 70.62 48.08
CA MET A 2 -21.78 71.07 48.65
C MET A 2 -20.48 70.82 47.86
N ARG A 3 -20.06 71.88 47.14
CA ARG A 3 -18.65 72.28 47.00
C ARG A 3 -18.54 73.65 47.67
N PHE A 4 -17.88 73.73 48.81
CA PHE A 4 -17.50 75.00 49.44
C PHE A 4 -16.08 75.37 49.02
N LEU A 5 -15.96 76.63 48.60
CA LEU A 5 -14.71 77.36 48.41
C LEU A 5 -13.91 77.42 49.71
N ASN A 6 -12.58 77.42 49.63
CA ASN A 6 -11.84 78.47 50.33
C ASN A 6 -10.47 78.74 49.71
N SER A 7 -10.36 79.93 49.11
CA SER A 7 -9.13 80.68 48.89
C SER A 7 -8.52 81.08 50.23
N HIS A 8 -7.18 81.10 50.37
CA HIS A 8 -6.45 82.06 51.22
C HIS A 8 -5.00 82.17 50.70
N ARG A 9 -4.72 83.29 50.02
CA ARG A 9 -3.42 84.00 49.96
C ARG A 9 -3.52 85.14 51.02
N PRO A 10 -2.51 85.97 51.37
CA PRO A 10 -1.12 86.07 50.88
C PRO A 10 -0.08 86.47 51.97
N ALA A 11 1.12 86.87 51.50
CA ALA A 11 2.00 87.93 52.05
C ALA A 11 2.96 87.52 53.19
N ASP A 12 4.19 88.02 53.32
CA ASP A 12 5.02 88.99 52.58
C ASP A 12 6.45 88.94 53.19
N ALA A 13 7.35 89.76 52.63
CA ALA A 13 8.64 90.22 53.17
C ALA A 13 9.86 89.31 52.92
N SER A 14 10.74 89.56 51.93
CA SER A 14 11.55 90.74 51.58
C SER A 14 12.86 90.88 52.37
N LEU A 15 13.89 91.29 51.60
CA LEU A 15 15.18 91.90 51.95
C LEU A 15 16.40 90.98 52.05
N GLY A 16 17.37 91.24 51.16
CA GLY A 16 18.72 90.71 51.28
C GLY A 16 19.62 90.91 50.05
N ALA A 17 20.02 92.15 49.82
CA ALA A 17 21.30 92.58 49.23
C ALA A 17 21.76 92.01 47.86
N SER A 18 21.76 92.91 46.88
CA SER A 18 22.65 92.90 45.72
C SER A 18 24.12 93.03 46.15
N VAL A 19 24.95 92.05 45.79
CA VAL A 19 26.42 92.21 45.70
C VAL A 19 26.91 91.58 44.40
N THR A 20 27.27 92.47 43.49
CA THR A 20 28.42 92.45 42.58
C THR A 20 28.81 91.13 41.92
N ASN A 21 28.53 91.10 40.61
CA ASN A 21 29.04 90.21 39.57
C ASN A 21 30.56 90.03 39.61
N LEU A 22 31.02 88.79 39.78
CA LEU A 22 32.31 88.33 39.28
C LEU A 22 32.20 86.86 38.85
N ASN A 23 32.39 86.66 37.55
CA ASN A 23 32.96 85.46 36.93
C ASN A 23 32.02 84.27 36.66
N GLY A 24 31.89 83.90 35.38
CA GLY A 24 31.33 82.61 34.96
C GLY A 24 30.26 82.70 33.87
N GLN A 25 30.63 83.09 32.65
CA GLN A 25 29.86 82.70 31.48
C GLN A 25 29.96 81.18 31.31
N HIS A 26 28.87 80.45 31.54
CA HIS A 26 28.68 79.11 30.99
C HIS A 26 27.44 79.13 30.09
N PRO A 27 27.54 78.73 28.81
CA PRO A 27 26.38 78.57 27.95
C PRO A 27 25.60 77.32 28.39
N VAL A 28 24.33 77.48 28.73
CA VAL A 28 23.42 76.34 28.95
C VAL A 28 23.07 75.74 27.59
N SER A 29 23.76 74.67 27.20
CA SER A 29 23.38 73.84 26.06
C SER A 29 22.12 73.05 26.40
N SER A 30 21.00 73.39 25.77
CA SER A 30 19.78 72.57 25.77
C SER A 30 20.08 71.24 25.07
N THR A 31 20.44 70.25 25.87
CA THR A 31 20.91 68.98 25.33
C THR A 31 19.71 68.03 25.16
N ASN A 32 19.44 67.66 23.90
CA ASN A 32 18.32 66.85 23.43
C ASN A 32 18.43 65.35 23.81
N TRP A 33 18.67 65.02 25.08
CA TRP A 33 18.95 63.65 25.52
C TRP A 33 17.75 62.69 25.52
N THR A 34 16.51 63.17 25.47
CA THR A 34 15.31 62.30 25.54
C THR A 34 14.88 61.73 24.18
N ARG A 35 15.21 62.41 23.07
CA ARG A 35 14.73 62.03 21.73
C ARG A 35 15.56 60.93 21.07
N VAL A 36 16.83 60.80 21.45
CA VAL A 36 17.76 59.80 20.90
C VAL A 36 17.55 58.44 21.58
N GLY A 37 17.38 58.41 22.92
CA GLY A 37 17.13 57.17 23.66
C GLY A 37 15.81 56.48 23.31
N GLN A 38 14.74 57.23 23.06
CA GLN A 38 13.44 56.68 22.69
C GLN A 38 13.43 56.03 21.30
N LYS A 39 14.17 56.60 20.33
CA LYS A 39 14.31 56.02 18.99
C LYS A 39 15.16 54.75 19.00
N SER A 40 16.23 54.73 19.79
CA SER A 40 17.06 53.53 19.98
C SER A 40 16.30 52.40 20.67
N PHE A 41 15.47 52.71 21.67
CA PHE A 41 14.63 51.72 22.34
C PHE A 41 13.58 51.09 21.39
N LEU A 42 12.87 51.92 20.62
CA LEU A 42 11.89 51.45 19.63
C LEU A 42 12.56 50.60 18.53
N ALA A 43 13.75 50.99 18.07
CA ALA A 43 14.50 50.22 17.07
C ALA A 43 14.87 48.82 17.58
N ILE A 44 15.35 48.70 18.83
CA ILE A 44 15.68 47.41 19.45
C ILE A 44 14.44 46.54 19.59
N LEU A 45 13.31 47.12 19.98
CA LEU A 45 12.03 46.40 20.13
C LEU A 45 11.52 45.88 18.78
N LEU A 46 11.62 46.69 17.72
CA LEU A 46 11.26 46.29 16.36
C LEU A 46 12.16 45.17 15.82
N ILE A 47 13.48 45.28 16.01
CA ILE A 47 14.43 44.24 15.57
C ILE A 47 14.21 42.94 16.34
N SER A 48 13.97 43.03 17.66
CA SER A 48 13.66 41.87 18.50
C SER A 48 12.36 41.19 18.08
N ASN A 49 11.31 41.96 17.80
CA ASN A 49 10.04 41.43 17.34
C ASN A 49 10.14 40.78 15.95
N LEU A 50 10.93 41.37 15.05
CA LEU A 50 11.18 40.81 13.72
C LEU A 50 11.97 39.49 13.82
N GLY A 51 12.99 39.44 14.67
CA GLY A 51 13.77 38.23 14.93
C GLY A 51 12.93 37.11 15.54
N LEU A 52 12.10 37.43 16.54
CA LEU A 52 11.19 36.47 17.16
C LEU A 52 10.13 35.96 16.17
N SER A 53 9.56 36.85 15.37
CA SER A 53 8.58 36.48 14.33
C SER A 53 9.22 35.58 13.25
N GLY A 54 10.46 35.87 12.84
CA GLY A 54 11.21 35.03 11.91
C GLY A 54 11.50 33.64 12.48
N LEU A 55 11.90 33.55 13.75
CA LEU A 55 12.14 32.27 14.43
C LEU A 55 10.85 31.44 14.55
N ILE A 56 9.72 32.09 14.88
CA ILE A 56 8.40 31.44 14.91
C ILE A 56 8.01 30.94 13.51
N ALA A 57 8.23 31.73 12.45
CA ALA A 57 7.92 31.33 11.09
C ALA A 57 8.74 30.10 10.64
N ILE A 58 10.02 30.03 11.00
CA ILE A 58 10.89 28.88 10.71
C ILE A 58 10.39 27.62 11.45
N LEU A 59 9.98 27.75 12.72
CA LEU A 59 9.41 26.64 13.49
C LEU A 59 8.10 26.13 12.86
N ILE A 60 7.23 27.03 12.41
CA ILE A 60 5.98 26.66 11.73
C ILE A 60 6.28 25.95 10.41
N LEU A 61 7.20 26.47 9.59
CA LEU A 61 7.61 25.83 8.33
C LEU A 61 8.19 24.43 8.54
N SER A 62 9.01 24.27 9.59
CA SER A 62 9.59 22.97 9.97
C SER A 62 8.51 21.99 10.39
N ASN A 63 7.55 22.43 11.21
CA ASN A 63 6.40 21.61 11.61
C ASN A 63 5.53 21.22 10.41
N VAL A 64 5.18 22.15 9.51
CA VAL A 64 4.41 21.84 8.31
C VAL A 64 5.15 20.86 7.40
N SER A 65 6.46 21.01 7.27
CA SER A 65 7.29 20.09 6.49
C SER A 65 7.32 18.70 7.12
N TYR A 66 7.46 18.61 8.44
CA TYR A 66 7.45 17.36 9.18
C TYR A 66 6.08 16.67 9.13
N THR A 67 4.99 17.42 9.30
CA THR A 67 3.62 16.89 9.17
C THR A 67 3.32 16.44 7.75
N ARG A 68 3.77 17.17 6.72
CA ARG A 68 3.66 16.72 5.31
C ARG A 68 4.49 15.47 5.04
N TYR A 69 5.64 15.33 5.68
CA TYR A 69 6.46 14.12 5.61
C TYR A 69 5.77 12.93 6.29
N LEU A 70 5.17 13.13 7.47
CA LEU A 70 4.42 12.10 8.17
C LEU A 70 3.10 11.75 7.47
N ALA A 71 2.40 12.71 6.87
CA ALA A 71 1.17 12.48 6.12
C ALA A 71 1.39 11.72 4.80
N LYS A 72 2.63 11.68 4.30
CA LYS A 72 3.03 10.81 3.18
C LYS A 72 3.33 9.38 3.60
N LYS A 73 3.41 9.09 4.90
CA LYS A 73 3.53 7.71 5.39
C LYS A 73 2.12 7.11 5.42
N PRO A 74 1.93 5.87 4.93
CA PRO A 74 0.66 5.17 5.12
C PRO A 74 0.34 5.07 6.63
N ALA A 75 -0.95 5.13 6.95
CA ALA A 75 -1.40 5.12 8.34
C ALA A 75 -1.43 3.68 8.85
N ALA A 76 -0.64 3.40 9.90
CA ALA A 76 -0.55 2.10 10.55
C ALA A 76 -1.94 1.47 10.74
N ALA A 77 -2.22 0.42 9.98
CA ALA A 77 -3.49 -0.28 10.04
C ALA A 77 -3.62 -1.02 11.37
N LEU A 78 -4.59 -0.61 12.19
CA LEU A 78 -5.02 -1.35 13.38
C LEU A 78 -6.14 -2.29 12.95
N VAL A 79 -5.84 -3.59 12.88
CA VAL A 79 -6.87 -4.61 12.65
C VAL A 79 -7.38 -5.06 14.03
N GLN A 80 -8.67 -4.83 14.27
CA GLN A 80 -9.35 -5.36 15.45
C GLN A 80 -9.81 -6.78 15.13
N LEU A 81 -9.36 -7.74 15.93
CA LEU A 81 -9.76 -9.14 15.79
C LEU A 81 -11.18 -9.34 16.37
N THR A 82 -11.84 -10.42 15.93
CA THR A 82 -13.20 -10.76 16.35
C THR A 82 -13.34 -11.07 17.84
N ASP A 83 -12.23 -11.30 18.55
CA ASP A 83 -12.16 -11.46 20.00
C ASP A 83 -12.05 -10.13 20.77
N GLY A 84 -12.06 -8.99 20.06
CA GLY A 84 -11.95 -7.65 20.65
C GLY A 84 -10.52 -7.24 20.97
N THR A 85 -9.52 -8.07 20.67
CA THR A 85 -8.10 -7.70 20.82
C THR A 85 -7.63 -6.88 19.62
N SER A 86 -6.71 -5.95 19.87
CA SER A 86 -6.08 -5.16 18.81
C SER A 86 -4.63 -5.59 18.70
N ILE A 87 -4.23 -6.05 17.51
CA ILE A 87 -2.83 -6.29 17.19
C ILE A 87 -2.31 -5.06 16.46
N ARG A 88 -1.26 -4.45 17.01
CA ARG A 88 -0.50 -3.45 16.28
C ARG A 88 0.35 -4.20 15.25
N VAL A 89 -0.14 -4.26 14.01
CA VAL A 89 0.64 -4.75 12.89
C VAL A 89 1.71 -3.68 12.60
N ASN A 90 2.98 -4.04 12.76
CA ASN A 90 4.05 -3.20 12.22
C ASN A 90 3.81 -3.12 10.72
N GLU A 91 3.72 -1.92 10.15
CA GLU A 91 3.73 -1.76 8.71
C GLU A 91 5.09 -2.22 8.21
N THR A 92 5.15 -3.49 7.86
CA THR A 92 6.10 -4.01 6.88
C THR A 92 6.01 -3.05 5.69
N PRO A 93 7.14 -2.52 5.17
CA PRO A 93 7.12 -1.68 3.98
C PRO A 93 6.19 -2.33 2.97
N ASN A 94 5.37 -1.53 2.28
CA ASN A 94 4.24 -1.98 1.44
C ASN A 94 4.59 -3.13 0.45
N HIS A 95 5.88 -3.35 0.25
CA HIS A 95 6.56 -4.29 -0.63
C HIS A 95 7.13 -5.55 0.01
N ASP A 96 7.27 -5.63 1.33
CA ASP A 96 7.81 -6.83 1.98
C ASP A 96 6.65 -7.78 2.34
N ARG A 97 6.86 -9.08 2.11
CA ARG A 97 5.89 -10.14 2.39
C ARG A 97 6.60 -11.30 3.04
N GLU A 98 5.94 -11.94 3.98
CA GLU A 98 6.48 -13.14 4.59
C GLU A 98 6.67 -14.23 3.52
N PRO A 99 7.81 -14.92 3.49
CA PRO A 99 8.08 -15.97 2.51
C PRO A 99 7.02 -17.08 2.46
N GLU A 100 6.36 -17.37 3.58
CA GLU A 100 5.25 -18.32 3.66
C GLU A 100 4.00 -17.83 2.90
N VAL A 101 3.69 -16.54 2.97
CA VAL A 101 2.56 -15.95 2.24
C VAL A 101 2.79 -16.04 0.74
N ILE A 102 4.01 -15.72 0.28
CA ILE A 102 4.36 -15.80 -1.15
C ILE A 102 4.27 -17.26 -1.63
N ARG A 103 4.85 -18.22 -0.90
CA ARG A 103 4.79 -19.64 -1.26
C ARG A 103 3.35 -20.16 -1.32
N LYS A 104 2.52 -19.80 -0.33
CA LYS A 104 1.10 -20.17 -0.32
C LYS A 104 0.35 -19.55 -1.50
N PHE A 105 0.55 -18.26 -1.75
CA PHE A 105 -0.06 -17.57 -2.88
C PHE A 105 0.28 -18.23 -4.20
N VAL A 106 1.56 -18.53 -4.45
CA VAL A 106 2.00 -19.22 -5.68
C VAL A 106 1.39 -20.63 -5.77
N THR A 107 1.42 -21.38 -4.67
CA THR A 107 0.88 -22.75 -4.60
C THR A 107 -0.61 -22.76 -4.94
N ASP A 108 -1.40 -21.95 -4.24
CA ASP A 108 -2.84 -21.87 -4.44
C ASP A 108 -3.16 -21.41 -5.87
N SER A 109 -2.47 -20.38 -6.36
CA SER A 109 -2.66 -19.85 -7.71
C SER A 109 -2.39 -20.92 -8.77
N LEU A 110 -1.25 -21.62 -8.68
CA LEU A 110 -0.89 -22.66 -9.64
C LEU A 110 -1.84 -23.85 -9.59
N ILE A 111 -2.30 -24.27 -8.40
CA ILE A 111 -3.29 -25.34 -8.26
C ILE A 111 -4.57 -24.95 -9.00
N TYR A 112 -5.10 -23.74 -8.79
CA TYR A 112 -6.33 -23.33 -9.47
C TYR A 112 -6.15 -23.06 -10.97
N LEU A 113 -4.95 -22.63 -11.41
CA LEU A 113 -4.64 -22.42 -12.83
C LEU A 113 -4.46 -23.73 -13.60
N MET A 114 -3.91 -24.76 -12.96
CA MET A 114 -3.43 -25.98 -13.63
C MET A 114 -4.25 -27.24 -13.32
N ASN A 115 -5.15 -27.21 -12.33
CA ASN A 115 -6.13 -28.27 -12.13
C ASN A 115 -7.32 -28.06 -13.05
N TRP A 116 -7.57 -29.03 -13.93
CA TRP A 116 -8.62 -28.97 -14.93
C TRP A 116 -9.51 -30.21 -14.82
N SER A 117 -10.79 -29.99 -14.53
CA SER A 117 -11.79 -31.04 -14.37
C SER A 117 -13.10 -30.64 -15.03
N ALA A 118 -13.93 -31.63 -15.35
CA ALA A 118 -15.29 -31.39 -15.82
C ALA A 118 -16.21 -30.88 -14.73
N ASP A 119 -15.90 -31.13 -13.47
CA ASP A 119 -16.75 -30.75 -12.34
C ASP A 119 -16.37 -29.35 -11.84
N LEU A 120 -17.37 -28.49 -11.67
CA LEU A 120 -17.20 -27.24 -10.93
C LEU A 120 -17.14 -27.54 -9.42
N PRO A 121 -16.28 -26.86 -8.65
CA PRO A 121 -16.24 -27.03 -7.20
C PRO A 121 -17.61 -26.67 -6.60
N SER A 122 -18.29 -27.65 -5.99
CA SER A 122 -19.58 -27.41 -5.34
C SER A 122 -19.40 -26.65 -4.03
N SER A 123 -20.22 -25.61 -3.82
CA SER A 123 -20.26 -24.86 -2.56
C SER A 123 -20.92 -25.62 -1.41
N GLU A 124 -21.55 -26.76 -1.71
CA GLU A 124 -22.18 -27.64 -0.73
C GLU A 124 -21.25 -28.84 -0.45
N PRO A 125 -21.04 -29.22 0.82
CA PRO A 125 -20.37 -30.47 1.15
C PRO A 125 -21.29 -31.60 0.73
N THR A 126 -21.11 -32.11 -0.49
CA THR A 126 -21.76 -33.35 -0.90
C THR A 126 -21.17 -34.44 -0.02
N SER A 127 -21.94 -34.85 0.98
CA SER A 127 -21.64 -36.06 1.71
C SER A 127 -21.47 -37.15 0.66
N LYS A 128 -20.39 -37.93 0.76
CA LYS A 128 -20.05 -39.02 -0.17
C LYS A 128 -21.13 -40.13 -0.26
N PHE A 129 -22.29 -39.90 0.36
CA PHE A 129 -23.45 -40.80 0.49
C PHE A 129 -24.75 -40.24 -0.11
N ASP A 130 -24.86 -38.96 -0.47
CA ASP A 130 -26.05 -38.45 -1.18
C ASP A 130 -25.84 -38.48 -2.70
N SER A 131 -26.26 -39.60 -3.28
CA SER A 131 -25.95 -40.01 -4.66
C SER A 131 -26.87 -39.40 -5.72
N ILE A 132 -27.22 -38.11 -5.66
CA ILE A 132 -28.17 -37.51 -6.63
C ILE A 132 -27.84 -36.08 -7.07
N THR A 133 -26.71 -35.49 -6.67
CA THR A 133 -26.32 -34.16 -7.17
C THR A 133 -24.90 -34.25 -7.72
N SER A 134 -24.79 -34.70 -8.97
CA SER A 134 -23.57 -34.52 -9.75
C SER A 134 -23.21 -33.03 -9.72
N ALA A 135 -21.95 -32.71 -9.43
CA ALA A 135 -21.48 -31.34 -9.52
C ALA A 135 -21.84 -30.76 -10.90
N PRO A 136 -22.21 -29.47 -10.99
CA PRO A 136 -22.45 -28.85 -12.29
C PRO A 136 -21.24 -29.01 -13.19
N GLN A 137 -21.47 -29.48 -14.42
CA GLN A 137 -20.41 -29.67 -15.41
C GLN A 137 -19.92 -28.30 -15.91
N ASP A 138 -18.59 -28.12 -15.98
CA ASP A 138 -17.92 -26.93 -16.47
C ASP A 138 -18.08 -26.85 -18.00
N ALA A 139 -18.77 -25.82 -18.48
CA ALA A 139 -18.91 -25.54 -19.91
C ALA A 139 -17.64 -24.92 -20.53
N GLY A 140 -16.69 -24.50 -19.68
CA GLY A 140 -15.49 -23.77 -20.07
C GLY A 140 -15.76 -22.31 -20.46
N ILE A 141 -14.69 -21.52 -20.47
CA ILE A 141 -14.68 -20.13 -20.89
C ILE A 141 -13.91 -20.03 -22.21
N ASP A 142 -14.51 -19.38 -23.19
CA ASP A 142 -13.91 -19.14 -24.50
C ASP A 142 -12.78 -18.09 -24.42
N VAL A 143 -11.67 -18.39 -25.06
CA VAL A 143 -10.47 -17.56 -25.19
C VAL A 143 -10.09 -17.49 -26.66
N ASP A 144 -10.03 -16.26 -27.18
CA ASP A 144 -9.62 -16.00 -28.56
C ASP A 144 -8.10 -16.03 -28.69
N LEU A 145 -7.63 -16.80 -29.66
CA LEU A 145 -6.22 -16.94 -30.03
C LEU A 145 -5.87 -15.93 -31.13
N GLU A 146 -4.58 -15.59 -31.25
CA GLU A 146 -4.09 -14.64 -32.26
C GLU A 146 -4.39 -15.07 -33.70
N ASP A 147 -4.47 -16.37 -33.96
CA ASP A 147 -4.77 -16.95 -35.27
C ASP A 147 -6.27 -16.91 -35.63
N GLY A 148 -7.12 -16.27 -34.81
CA GLY A 148 -8.56 -16.14 -35.04
C GLY A 148 -9.39 -17.37 -34.65
N PHE A 149 -8.78 -18.36 -34.01
CA PHE A 149 -9.47 -19.51 -33.43
C PHE A 149 -9.86 -19.24 -31.98
N THR A 150 -11.00 -19.78 -31.54
CA THR A 150 -11.41 -19.75 -30.14
C THR A 150 -11.19 -21.13 -29.52
N LYS A 151 -10.56 -21.18 -28.35
CA LYS A 151 -10.39 -22.39 -27.53
C LYS A 151 -10.91 -22.15 -26.12
N LYS A 152 -11.09 -23.23 -25.35
CA LYS A 152 -11.66 -23.16 -24.01
C LYS A 152 -10.61 -23.33 -22.91
N VAL A 153 -10.84 -22.64 -21.80
CA VAL A 153 -10.18 -22.90 -20.51
C VAL A 153 -11.23 -23.26 -19.47
N THR A 154 -10.86 -24.01 -18.43
CA THR A 154 -11.78 -24.29 -17.32
C THR A 154 -12.13 -23.02 -16.55
N THR A 155 -13.36 -22.94 -16.05
CA THR A 155 -13.85 -21.78 -15.30
C THR A 155 -12.98 -21.44 -14.08
N PRO A 156 -12.52 -22.43 -13.25
CA PRO A 156 -11.61 -22.15 -12.14
C PRO A 156 -10.26 -21.55 -12.59
N ALA A 157 -9.68 -22.06 -13.68
CA ALA A 157 -8.43 -21.53 -14.23
C ALA A 157 -8.61 -20.10 -14.76
N TRP A 158 -9.73 -19.80 -15.43
CA TRP A 158 -10.06 -18.44 -15.84
C TRP A 158 -10.19 -17.50 -14.63
N GLN A 159 -10.85 -17.92 -13.55
CA GLN A 159 -10.97 -17.13 -12.32
C GLN A 159 -9.60 -16.94 -11.64
N ALA A 160 -8.79 -17.99 -11.56
CA ALA A 160 -7.46 -17.94 -10.98
C ALA A 160 -6.51 -17.05 -11.79
N SER A 161 -6.77 -16.87 -13.10
CA SER A 161 -5.97 -15.98 -13.96
C SER A 161 -5.95 -14.53 -13.46
N PHE A 162 -6.90 -14.10 -12.63
CA PHE A 162 -6.86 -12.78 -12.00
C PHE A 162 -5.78 -12.61 -10.93
N THR A 163 -5.07 -13.69 -10.56
CA THR A 163 -3.83 -13.64 -9.75
C THR A 163 -2.63 -13.16 -10.57
N LEU A 164 -2.76 -13.16 -11.90
CA LEU A 164 -1.71 -12.78 -12.83
C LEU A 164 -1.78 -11.28 -13.13
N GLU A 165 -0.63 -10.72 -13.49
CA GLU A 165 -0.51 -9.39 -14.07
C GLU A 165 -1.27 -9.33 -15.42
N GLU A 166 -1.83 -8.16 -15.78
CA GLU A 166 -2.82 -8.07 -16.86
C GLU A 166 -2.30 -8.46 -18.24
N GLU A 167 -1.08 -8.04 -18.60
CA GLU A 167 -0.46 -8.39 -19.88
C GLU A 167 -0.12 -9.88 -19.90
N PHE A 168 0.57 -10.37 -18.87
CA PHE A 168 0.92 -11.79 -18.72
C PHE A 168 -0.31 -12.71 -18.71
N ARG A 169 -1.41 -12.28 -18.09
CA ARG A 169 -2.67 -13.04 -18.02
C ARG A 169 -3.21 -13.38 -19.40
N THR A 170 -3.14 -12.43 -20.33
CA THR A 170 -3.68 -12.59 -21.69
C THR A 170 -2.91 -13.66 -22.44
N GLU A 171 -1.58 -13.54 -22.47
CA GLU A 171 -0.69 -14.53 -23.10
C GLU A 171 -0.81 -15.90 -22.43
N PHE A 172 -0.87 -15.92 -21.10
CA PHE A 172 -1.01 -17.14 -20.33
C PHE A 172 -2.32 -17.87 -20.67
N LEU A 173 -3.46 -17.18 -20.70
CA LEU A 173 -4.75 -17.78 -21.01
C LEU A 173 -4.81 -18.33 -22.44
N GLN A 174 -4.22 -17.64 -23.41
CA GLN A 174 -4.11 -18.16 -24.78
C GLN A 174 -3.28 -19.44 -24.82
N LYS A 175 -2.11 -19.44 -24.16
CA LYS A 175 -1.27 -20.63 -24.07
C LYS A 175 -1.99 -21.77 -23.35
N LEU A 176 -2.66 -21.48 -22.25
CA LEU A 176 -3.46 -22.44 -21.48
C LEU A 176 -4.56 -23.05 -22.35
N ALA A 177 -5.32 -22.24 -23.09
CA ALA A 177 -6.37 -22.71 -23.98
C ALA A 177 -5.84 -23.66 -25.07
N THR A 178 -4.61 -23.46 -25.55
CA THR A 178 -3.98 -24.41 -26.50
C THR A 178 -3.60 -25.75 -25.87
N MET A 179 -3.34 -25.76 -24.55
CA MET A 179 -2.90 -26.94 -23.80
C MET A 179 -4.07 -27.72 -23.16
N THR A 180 -5.18 -27.05 -22.86
CA THR A 180 -6.39 -27.66 -22.29
C THR A 180 -7.08 -28.54 -23.32
N PRO A 181 -7.12 -29.87 -23.13
CA PRO A 181 -7.86 -30.77 -24.02
C PRO A 181 -9.38 -30.56 -23.87
N GLU A 182 -10.11 -30.53 -24.99
CA GLU A 182 -11.58 -30.38 -24.97
C GLU A 182 -12.29 -31.54 -24.24
N ASP A 183 -11.68 -32.73 -24.25
CA ASP A 183 -12.16 -33.93 -23.55
C ASP A 183 -12.32 -33.73 -22.02
N ILE A 184 -11.67 -32.70 -21.45
CA ILE A 184 -11.85 -32.34 -20.04
C ILE A 184 -13.28 -31.91 -19.78
N PHE A 185 -13.85 -31.07 -20.64
CA PHE A 185 -15.22 -30.59 -20.47
C PHE A 185 -16.24 -31.72 -20.64
N ALA A 186 -15.88 -32.83 -21.29
CA ALA A 186 -16.72 -34.02 -21.42
C ALA A 186 -16.55 -35.03 -20.26
N GLY A 187 -15.70 -34.75 -19.26
CA GLY A 187 -15.41 -35.69 -18.17
C GLY A 187 -14.57 -36.90 -18.58
N GLN A 188 -13.95 -36.85 -19.75
CA GLN A 188 -13.12 -37.96 -20.26
C GLN A 188 -11.64 -37.79 -19.91
N LYS A 189 -11.23 -36.60 -19.48
CA LYS A 189 -9.89 -36.31 -18.99
C LYS A 189 -9.95 -35.43 -17.76
N GLU A 190 -8.97 -35.59 -16.90
CA GLU A 190 -8.74 -34.73 -15.73
C GLU A 190 -7.24 -34.44 -15.64
N VAL A 191 -6.89 -33.22 -15.31
CA VAL A 191 -5.49 -32.81 -15.10
C VAL A 191 -5.36 -32.28 -13.69
N VAL A 192 -4.40 -32.83 -12.93
CA VAL A 192 -4.11 -32.41 -11.55
C VAL A 192 -2.65 -32.02 -11.44
N LEU A 193 -2.38 -30.82 -10.97
CA LEU A 193 -1.04 -30.37 -10.60
C LEU A 193 -0.64 -31.01 -9.28
N LYS A 194 0.40 -31.84 -9.33
CA LYS A 194 1.05 -32.42 -8.16
C LYS A 194 2.37 -31.70 -7.90
N ILE A 195 2.33 -30.77 -6.96
CA ILE A 195 3.53 -30.04 -6.52
C ILE A 195 4.39 -30.97 -5.65
N ARG A 196 5.67 -31.09 -5.98
CA ARG A 196 6.66 -31.82 -5.17
C ARG A 196 7.40 -30.88 -4.24
N GLU A 197 7.80 -29.73 -4.75
CA GLU A 197 8.59 -28.76 -4.00
C GLU A 197 8.27 -27.33 -4.46
N VAL A 198 8.24 -26.42 -3.49
CA VAL A 198 8.18 -24.97 -3.70
C VAL A 198 9.38 -24.38 -2.97
N GLY A 199 10.29 -23.80 -3.74
CA GLY A 199 11.50 -23.17 -3.24
C GLY A 199 11.22 -21.95 -2.36
N TYR A 200 12.29 -21.42 -1.76
CA TYR A 200 12.19 -20.19 -0.99
C TYR A 200 12.19 -18.97 -1.94
N PRO A 201 11.35 -17.94 -1.70
CA PRO A 201 11.36 -16.73 -2.52
C PRO A 201 12.71 -16.01 -2.45
N ALA A 202 13.37 -15.89 -3.61
CA ALA A 202 14.56 -15.07 -3.78
C ALA A 202 14.13 -13.66 -4.21
N THR A 203 14.63 -12.62 -3.53
CA THR A 203 14.36 -11.23 -3.90
C THR A 203 15.01 -10.89 -5.24
N GLN A 204 14.30 -10.13 -6.07
CA GLN A 204 14.86 -9.60 -7.31
C GLN A 204 15.63 -8.32 -7.00
N THR A 205 16.89 -8.25 -7.43
CA THR A 205 17.79 -7.14 -7.10
C THR A 205 17.34 -5.80 -7.68
N ASP A 206 16.64 -5.84 -8.83
CA ASP A 206 16.28 -4.65 -9.59
C ASP A 206 14.90 -4.06 -9.24
N THR A 207 14.05 -4.84 -8.55
CA THR A 207 12.65 -4.48 -8.30
C THR A 207 12.27 -4.75 -6.83
N PRO A 208 12.21 -3.73 -5.97
CA PRO A 208 11.74 -3.87 -4.59
C PRO A 208 10.34 -4.47 -4.52
N GLY A 209 10.16 -5.46 -3.64
CA GLY A 209 8.90 -6.20 -3.53
C GLY A 209 8.62 -7.16 -4.67
N ALA A 210 9.63 -7.53 -5.46
CA ALA A 210 9.54 -8.62 -6.41
C ALA A 210 10.41 -9.80 -5.98
N TRP A 211 9.90 -11.00 -6.22
CA TRP A 211 10.56 -12.26 -5.90
C TRP A 211 10.49 -13.22 -7.08
N SER A 212 11.38 -14.20 -7.06
CA SER A 212 11.28 -15.40 -7.88
C SER A 212 11.19 -16.63 -6.99
N ILE A 213 10.34 -17.58 -7.36
CA ILE A 213 10.16 -18.87 -6.68
C ILE A 213 10.29 -19.99 -7.69
N ASP A 214 11.05 -21.01 -7.34
CA ASP A 214 11.16 -22.22 -8.14
C ASP A 214 10.12 -23.24 -7.69
N VAL A 215 9.36 -23.77 -8.63
CA VAL A 215 8.31 -24.76 -8.40
C VAL A 215 8.63 -25.99 -9.21
N VAL A 216 8.69 -27.13 -8.52
CA VAL A 216 8.96 -28.44 -9.10
C VAL A 216 7.69 -29.29 -8.92
N ALA A 217 7.04 -29.62 -10.03
CA ALA A 217 5.75 -30.32 -10.02
C ALA A 217 5.60 -31.26 -11.23
N ASP A 218 4.52 -32.04 -11.23
CA ASP A 218 4.02 -32.77 -12.39
C ASP A 218 2.56 -32.39 -12.65
N LEU A 219 2.17 -32.33 -13.92
CA LEU A 219 0.78 -32.42 -14.34
C LEU A 219 0.44 -33.90 -14.52
N MET A 220 -0.45 -34.39 -13.68
CA MET A 220 -0.98 -35.75 -13.74
C MET A 220 -2.22 -35.74 -14.63
N VAL A 221 -2.15 -36.40 -15.79
CA VAL A 221 -3.25 -36.49 -16.75
C VAL A 221 -3.94 -37.84 -16.61
N TYR A 222 -5.19 -37.83 -16.16
CA TYR A 222 -6.03 -39.00 -15.99
C TYR A 222 -7.04 -39.14 -17.13
N SER A 223 -7.38 -40.39 -17.45
CA SER A 223 -8.50 -40.73 -18.34
C SER A 223 -9.04 -42.11 -17.98
N PRO A 224 -10.25 -42.50 -18.45
CA PRO A 224 -10.78 -43.84 -18.24
C PRO A 224 -9.85 -44.97 -18.72
N GLN A 225 -9.04 -44.72 -19.75
CA GLN A 225 -8.10 -45.70 -20.31
C GLN A 225 -6.76 -45.75 -19.55
N THR A 226 -6.38 -44.66 -18.87
CA THR A 226 -5.15 -44.57 -18.07
C THR A 226 -5.47 -44.05 -16.65
N PRO A 227 -6.13 -44.87 -15.81
CA PRO A 227 -6.59 -44.46 -14.49
C PRO A 227 -5.44 -44.21 -13.49
N THR A 228 -4.25 -44.74 -13.76
CA THR A 228 -3.03 -44.44 -12.97
C THR A 228 -2.47 -43.06 -13.28
N GLY A 229 -2.92 -42.41 -14.34
CA GLY A 229 -2.44 -41.12 -14.82
C GLY A 229 -1.09 -41.18 -15.53
N ASN A 230 -0.84 -40.21 -16.41
CA ASN A 230 0.46 -39.97 -17.02
C ASN A 230 1.04 -38.66 -16.46
N ALA A 231 2.32 -38.66 -16.09
CA ALA A 231 2.98 -37.49 -15.53
C ALA A 231 3.69 -36.69 -16.63
N VAL A 232 3.42 -35.37 -16.68
CA VAL A 232 4.14 -34.40 -17.51
C VAL A 232 4.86 -33.43 -16.58
N PRO A 233 6.21 -33.34 -16.62
CA PRO A 233 6.94 -32.43 -15.75
C PRO A 233 6.51 -30.96 -15.90
N PHE A 234 6.29 -30.28 -14.78
CA PHE A 234 5.96 -28.86 -14.69
C PHE A 234 6.94 -28.18 -13.74
N ASN A 235 8.16 -27.97 -14.23
CA ASN A 235 9.21 -27.29 -13.47
C ASN A 235 9.31 -25.85 -13.94
N LYS A 236 8.96 -24.89 -13.08
CA LYS A 236 8.82 -23.47 -13.44
C LYS A 236 9.47 -22.54 -12.42
N ARG A 237 10.10 -21.47 -12.88
CA ARG A 237 10.39 -20.29 -12.06
C ARG A 237 9.25 -19.30 -12.23
N ILE A 238 8.63 -18.94 -11.11
CA ILE A 238 7.50 -18.03 -11.03
C ILE A 238 8.02 -16.69 -10.55
N TYR A 239 7.66 -15.62 -11.26
CA TYR A 239 7.95 -14.25 -10.87
C TYR A 239 6.72 -13.65 -10.21
N VAL A 240 6.92 -13.09 -9.02
CA VAL A 240 5.85 -12.54 -8.18
C VAL A 240 6.23 -11.15 -7.75
N GLN A 241 5.27 -10.24 -7.69
CA GLN A 241 5.49 -8.91 -7.11
C GLN A 241 4.38 -8.50 -6.17
N SER A 242 4.71 -7.61 -5.23
CA SER A 242 3.76 -6.92 -4.38
C SER A 242 2.98 -5.89 -5.18
N ILE A 243 1.67 -5.82 -4.93
CA ILE A 243 0.82 -4.76 -5.47
C ILE A 243 0.15 -4.00 -4.33
N ASN A 244 -0.23 -2.75 -4.63
CA ASN A 244 -1.14 -2.01 -3.78
C ASN A 244 -2.53 -2.62 -3.94
N VAL A 245 -3.13 -3.07 -2.83
CA VAL A 245 -4.50 -3.57 -2.85
C VAL A 245 -5.43 -2.44 -3.31
N PRO A 246 -6.23 -2.65 -4.37
CA PRO A 246 -7.17 -1.62 -4.83
C PRO A 246 -8.20 -1.32 -3.72
N PRO A 247 -8.82 -0.12 -3.70
CA PRO A 247 -9.91 0.14 -2.75
C PRO A 247 -11.07 -0.83 -3.02
N PRO A 248 -11.85 -1.21 -1.98
CA PRO A 248 -13.00 -2.08 -2.16
C PRO A 248 -13.99 -1.45 -3.16
N PRO A 249 -14.56 -2.26 -4.08
CA PRO A 249 -15.57 -1.78 -5.01
C PRO A 249 -16.75 -1.16 -4.26
N ALA A 250 -17.30 -0.07 -4.80
CA ALA A 250 -18.42 0.63 -4.15
C ALA A 250 -19.65 -0.29 -4.08
N PRO A 251 -20.49 -0.20 -3.03
CA PRO A 251 -21.63 -1.11 -2.83
C PRO A 251 -22.61 -1.19 -4.01
N ASN A 252 -22.72 -0.11 -4.79
CA ASN A 252 -23.55 0.00 -5.99
C ASN A 252 -22.89 -0.54 -7.28
N THR A 253 -21.65 -1.00 -7.21
CA THR A 253 -20.86 -1.54 -8.34
C THR A 253 -20.34 -2.96 -8.08
N LEU A 254 -20.73 -3.57 -6.96
CA LEU A 254 -20.28 -4.89 -6.53
C LEU A 254 -20.94 -6.00 -7.37
N THR A 255 -20.36 -6.29 -8.53
CA THR A 255 -20.69 -7.51 -9.28
C THR A 255 -19.99 -8.72 -8.65
N PRO A 256 -20.52 -9.95 -8.79
CA PRO A 256 -19.84 -11.15 -8.29
C PRO A 256 -18.42 -11.31 -8.87
N LEU A 257 -18.22 -10.92 -10.13
CA LEU A 257 -16.90 -10.91 -10.77
C LEU A 257 -15.98 -9.85 -10.14
N ALA A 258 -16.45 -8.62 -9.93
CA ALA A 258 -15.66 -7.59 -9.27
C ALA A 258 -15.28 -7.99 -7.84
N ALA A 259 -16.18 -8.65 -7.11
CA ALA A 259 -15.91 -9.19 -5.79
C ALA A 259 -14.85 -10.31 -5.81
N ALA A 260 -14.91 -11.22 -6.80
CA ALA A 260 -13.92 -12.28 -6.97
C ALA A 260 -12.54 -11.74 -7.34
N ILE A 261 -12.47 -10.81 -8.30
CA ILE A 261 -11.21 -10.13 -8.68
C ILE A 261 -10.62 -9.40 -7.47
N TYR A 262 -11.45 -8.65 -6.74
CA TYR A 262 -11.02 -7.96 -5.52
C TYR A 262 -10.49 -8.94 -4.47
N ALA A 263 -11.19 -10.05 -4.22
CA ALA A 263 -10.76 -11.08 -3.27
C ALA A 263 -9.39 -11.68 -3.60
N VAL A 264 -9.10 -11.92 -4.88
CA VAL A 264 -7.79 -12.39 -5.34
C VAL A 264 -6.69 -11.34 -5.05
N ARG A 265 -7.00 -10.06 -5.29
CA ARG A 265 -6.08 -8.94 -5.10
C ARG A 265 -5.84 -8.57 -3.63
N LEU A 266 -6.66 -9.05 -2.68
CA LEU A 266 -6.46 -8.84 -1.24
C LEU A 266 -5.15 -9.44 -0.71
N SER A 267 -4.61 -10.46 -1.39
CA SER A 267 -3.29 -11.01 -1.06
C SER A 267 -2.16 -9.98 -1.22
N GLY A 268 -2.41 -8.88 -1.94
CA GLY A 268 -1.43 -7.84 -2.22
C GLY A 268 -0.23 -8.36 -3.01
N LEU A 269 -0.43 -9.43 -3.77
CA LEU A 269 0.54 -10.11 -4.62
C LEU A 269 -0.05 -10.34 -6.01
N GLU A 270 0.82 -10.40 -7.01
CA GLU A 270 0.47 -10.88 -8.34
C GLU A 270 1.64 -11.62 -8.99
N ILE A 271 1.33 -12.53 -9.91
CA ILE A 271 2.32 -13.24 -10.72
C ILE A 271 2.55 -12.46 -12.01
N THR A 272 3.79 -12.03 -12.25
CA THR A 272 4.18 -11.26 -13.44
C THR A 272 4.75 -12.11 -14.55
N GLY A 273 5.11 -13.36 -14.25
CA GLY A 273 5.67 -14.23 -15.28
C GLY A 273 5.96 -15.63 -14.79
N MET A 274 6.17 -16.51 -15.77
CA MET A 274 6.51 -17.90 -15.56
C MET A 274 7.49 -18.34 -16.65
N ARG A 275 8.60 -18.98 -16.25
CA ARG A 275 9.56 -19.57 -17.20
C ARG A 275 9.89 -21.01 -16.83
N ASP A 276 10.34 -21.79 -17.81
CA ASP A 276 10.86 -23.13 -17.55
C ASP A 276 12.14 -23.07 -16.70
N LEU A 277 12.24 -23.99 -15.73
CA LEU A 277 13.48 -24.21 -14.98
C LEU A 277 14.47 -24.97 -15.88
N GLN A 278 15.66 -24.41 -16.05
CA GLN A 278 16.74 -25.10 -16.76
C GLN A 278 17.50 -26.01 -15.79
N LEU A 279 17.79 -27.25 -16.22
CA LEU A 279 18.37 -28.31 -15.38
C LEU A 279 19.74 -27.95 -14.75
N GLN A 280 20.44 -26.92 -15.25
CA GLN A 280 21.75 -26.48 -14.76
C GLN A 280 21.69 -25.59 -13.51
N GLU A 281 20.52 -25.07 -13.15
CA GLU A 281 20.33 -24.16 -12.01
C GLU A 281 20.28 -24.88 -10.63
N PHE A 282 20.48 -26.21 -10.58
CA PHE A 282 20.50 -27.03 -9.34
C PHE A 282 21.89 -27.26 -8.73
N THR A 283 22.95 -26.63 -9.27
CA THR A 283 24.34 -26.96 -8.90
C THR A 283 25.06 -25.92 -8.04
N GLU A 284 24.34 -24.97 -7.46
CA GLU A 284 24.87 -24.00 -6.48
C GLU A 284 24.10 -24.04 -5.17
#